data_AF-A0A353GE67-F1
#
_entry.id   AF-A0A353GE67-F1
#
_cell.length_a   1.000
_cell.length_b   1.000
_cell.length_c   1.000
_cell.angle_alpha   90.00
_cell.angle_beta   90.00
_cell.angle_gamma   90.00
#
_symmetry.space_group_name_H-M   'P 1'
#
loop_
_entity.id
_entity.type
_entity.pdbx_description
1 polymer ?
#
loop_
_entity_poly.entity_id
_entity_poly.type
_entity_poly.pdbx_seq_one_letter_code
_entity_poly.pdbx_strand_id
1 'polypeptide(L)'
;MWNLWGYTSTDGFGAKEFFDYCEDIKAEPLYVINCGMSFWEQDHQDDGLKVNLDEYLQDALDIIEYANGPVDSKWGAVRAKAGHPKPYNLKYMEIGNEEG
;
A
#
# COMPACT_ATOMS: atom_id res chain seq x y z
N MET A 1 4.00 13.91 -5.96
CA MET A 1 3.15 14.60 -4.96
C MET A 1 4.02 15.32 -3.93
N TRP A 2 3.63 16.50 -3.42
CA TRP A 2 4.33 17.11 -2.28
C TRP A 2 3.98 16.31 -1.00
N ASN A 3 4.98 15.88 -0.23
CA ASN A 3 4.78 15.01 0.93
C ASN A 3 5.09 15.72 2.27
N LEU A 4 4.79 15.01 3.38
CA LEU A 4 4.99 15.47 4.76
C LEU A 4 6.42 15.96 5.07
N TRP A 5 7.41 15.46 4.34
CA TRP A 5 8.83 15.72 4.60
C TRP A 5 9.39 16.90 3.81
N GLY A 6 8.52 17.71 3.17
CA GLY A 6 8.93 18.96 2.53
C GLY A 6 9.59 18.78 1.17
N TYR A 7 9.37 17.66 0.48
CA TYR A 7 9.83 17.42 -0.88
C TYR A 7 8.78 16.72 -1.74
N THR A 8 9.02 16.66 -3.05
CA THR A 8 8.15 15.96 -4.01
C THR A 8 8.58 14.51 -4.18
N SER A 9 7.64 13.58 -4.01
CA SER A 9 7.81 12.19 -4.46
C SER A 9 7.44 12.06 -5.93
N THR A 10 8.25 11.29 -6.67
CA THR A 10 7.95 10.84 -8.03
C THR A 10 7.17 9.54 -8.06
N ASP A 11 7.09 8.84 -6.92
CA ASP A 11 6.49 7.51 -6.75
C ASP A 11 7.10 6.44 -7.68
N GLY A 12 8.33 6.67 -8.14
CA GLY A 12 9.08 5.71 -8.96
C GLY A 12 9.61 4.50 -8.18
N PHE A 13 9.62 4.55 -6.86
CA PHE A 13 9.82 3.42 -5.98
C PHE A 13 8.47 3.11 -5.30
N GLY A 14 7.69 2.23 -5.92
CA GLY A 14 6.35 1.86 -5.47
C GLY A 14 6.32 0.51 -4.77
N ALA A 15 5.12 -0.03 -4.61
CA ALA A 15 4.92 -1.32 -3.92
C ALA A 15 5.68 -2.47 -4.60
N LYS A 16 5.72 -2.51 -5.93
CA LYS A 16 6.48 -3.52 -6.67
C LYS A 16 7.97 -3.44 -6.34
N GLU A 17 8.55 -2.25 -6.48
CA GLU A 17 9.98 -2.04 -6.25
C GLU A 17 10.35 -2.34 -4.78
N PHE A 18 9.46 -2.03 -3.84
CA PHE A 18 9.63 -2.39 -2.44
C PHE A 18 9.64 -3.92 -2.23
N PHE A 19 8.68 -4.65 -2.80
CA PHE A 19 8.64 -6.11 -2.66
C PHE A 19 9.82 -6.80 -3.36
N ASP A 20 10.19 -6.37 -4.56
CA ASP A 20 11.39 -6.85 -5.26
C ASP A 20 12.65 -6.60 -4.41
N TYR A 21 12.78 -5.40 -3.85
CA TYR A 21 13.91 -5.05 -3.00
C TYR A 21 13.98 -5.95 -1.76
N CYS A 22 12.84 -6.23 -1.11
CA CYS A 22 12.78 -7.18 0.00
C CYS A 22 13.24 -8.59 -0.40
N GLU A 23 12.83 -9.10 -1.56
CA GLU A 23 13.30 -10.39 -2.07
C GLU A 23 14.81 -10.39 -2.32
N ASP A 24 15.34 -9.33 -2.97
CA ASP A 24 16.75 -9.19 -3.30
C ASP A 24 17.65 -9.21 -2.06
N ILE A 25 17.21 -8.54 -0.98
CA ILE A 25 17.95 -8.49 0.29
C ILE A 25 17.59 -9.63 1.26
N LYS A 26 16.66 -10.52 0.87
CA LYS A 26 16.14 -11.62 1.70
C LYS A 26 15.48 -11.15 3.00
N ALA A 27 14.77 -10.02 2.94
CA ALA A 27 13.95 -9.50 4.03
C ALA A 27 12.48 -9.93 3.85
N GLU A 28 11.77 -10.04 4.97
CA GLU A 28 10.31 -10.17 4.93
C GLU A 28 9.68 -8.77 4.92
N PRO A 29 8.79 -8.46 3.95
CA PRO A 29 8.14 -7.16 3.91
C PRO A 29 7.09 -7.02 5.01
N LEU A 30 7.07 -5.85 5.64
CA LEU A 30 5.92 -5.32 6.38
C LEU A 30 5.42 -4.10 5.61
N TYR A 31 4.21 -4.19 5.08
CA TYR A 31 3.62 -3.14 4.26
C TYR A 31 2.62 -2.31 5.06
N VAL A 32 2.75 -0.99 5.03
CA VAL A 32 1.87 -0.06 5.74
C VAL A 32 0.76 0.40 4.80
N ILE A 33 -0.50 0.27 5.22
CA ILE A 33 -1.65 0.79 4.46
C ILE A 33 -2.17 2.09 5.07
N ASN A 34 -2.69 2.97 4.21
CA ASN A 34 -3.43 4.14 4.65
C ASN A 34 -4.78 3.71 5.24
N CYS A 35 -5.13 4.23 6.42
CA CYS A 35 -6.37 3.90 7.13
C CYS A 35 -7.38 5.06 7.15
N GLY A 36 -7.27 6.00 6.20
CA GLY A 36 -8.18 7.15 6.08
C GLY A 36 -7.90 8.28 7.06
N MET A 37 -6.71 8.31 7.64
CA MET A 37 -6.24 9.38 8.53
C MET A 37 -4.99 10.01 7.92
N SER A 38 -4.85 11.32 8.09
CA SER A 38 -3.66 12.05 7.69
C SER A 38 -3.31 13.12 8.72
N PHE A 39 -2.01 13.31 8.93
CA PHE A 39 -1.48 14.27 9.91
C PHE A 39 -1.96 15.71 9.68
N TRP A 40 -2.16 16.10 8.42
CA TRP A 40 -2.60 17.46 8.05
C TRP A 40 -4.11 17.65 8.14
N GLU A 41 -4.88 16.57 8.21
CA GLU A 41 -6.33 16.60 8.27
C GLU A 41 -6.88 16.36 9.69
N GLN A 42 -6.02 16.29 10.71
CA GLN A 42 -6.44 16.16 12.12
C GLN A 42 -7.34 17.32 12.61
N ASP A 43 -7.36 18.46 11.91
CA ASP A 43 -8.18 19.63 12.23
C ASP A 43 -9.62 19.57 11.67
N HIS A 44 -9.96 18.52 10.91
CA HIS A 44 -11.28 18.32 10.31
C HIS A 44 -12.24 17.53 11.23
N GLN A 45 -12.20 17.78 12.55
CA GLN A 45 -13.16 17.16 13.48
C GLN A 45 -14.63 17.55 13.18
N ASP A 46 -14.89 18.49 12.28
CA ASP A 46 -16.24 19.05 12.05
C ASP A 46 -16.56 19.45 10.59
N ASP A 47 -15.76 19.06 9.59
CA ASP A 47 -15.99 19.49 8.20
C ASP A 47 -16.91 18.56 7.38
N GLY A 48 -17.30 17.42 7.95
CA GLY A 48 -18.15 16.45 7.26
C GLY A 48 -17.44 15.71 6.12
N LEU A 49 -16.10 15.68 6.09
CA LEU A 49 -15.33 14.80 5.21
C LEU A 49 -15.62 13.36 5.62
N LYS A 50 -16.61 12.76 4.97
CA LYS A 50 -16.91 11.35 5.11
C LYS A 50 -15.75 10.59 4.46
N VAL A 51 -14.81 10.15 5.27
CA VAL A 51 -13.81 9.16 4.85
C VAL A 51 -14.58 7.96 4.28
N ASN A 52 -14.38 7.69 2.99
CA ASN A 52 -14.96 6.52 2.37
C ASN A 52 -14.15 5.29 2.77
N LEU A 53 -14.48 4.72 3.93
CA LEU A 53 -13.78 3.55 4.47
C LEU A 53 -13.77 2.36 3.49
N ASP A 54 -14.77 2.24 2.62
CA ASP A 54 -14.84 1.16 1.63
C ASP A 54 -13.69 1.27 0.60
N GLU A 55 -13.24 2.49 0.28
CA GLU A 55 -12.13 2.71 -0.64
C GLU A 55 -10.81 2.27 -0.03
N TYR A 56 -10.52 2.69 1.20
CA TYR A 56 -9.32 2.26 1.93
C TYR A 56 -9.32 0.75 2.22
N LEU A 57 -10.49 0.19 2.52
CA LEU A 57 -10.64 -1.26 2.65
C LEU A 57 -10.33 -1.97 1.33
N GLN A 58 -10.84 -1.46 0.22
CA GLN A 58 -10.58 -2.07 -1.09
C GLN A 58 -9.10 -1.94 -1.48
N ASP A 59 -8.44 -0.82 -1.19
CA ASP A 59 -7.00 -0.67 -1.42
C ASP A 59 -6.17 -1.68 -0.61
N ALA A 60 -6.57 -1.93 0.64
CA ALA A 60 -5.95 -2.97 1.48
C ALA A 60 -6.15 -4.37 0.89
N LEU A 61 -7.34 -4.69 0.41
CA LEU A 61 -7.62 -5.97 -0.26
C LEU A 61 -6.86 -6.09 -1.58
N ASP A 62 -6.76 -5.00 -2.33
CA ASP A 62 -6.08 -4.92 -3.62
C ASP A 62 -4.57 -5.16 -3.48
N ILE A 63 -3.91 -4.59 -2.47
CA ILE A 63 -2.49 -4.85 -2.23
C ILE A 63 -2.23 -6.27 -1.72
N ILE A 64 -3.15 -6.84 -0.92
CA ILE A 64 -3.08 -8.25 -0.49
C ILE A 64 -3.21 -9.17 -1.71
N GLU A 65 -4.16 -8.90 -2.60
CA GLU A 65 -4.35 -9.67 -3.82
C GLU A 65 -3.17 -9.49 -4.79
N TYR A 66 -2.62 -8.28 -4.91
CA TYR A 66 -1.41 -8.03 -5.69
C TYR A 66 -0.24 -8.86 -5.17
N ALA A 67 -0.02 -8.88 -3.86
CA ALA A 67 1.11 -9.58 -3.26
C ALA A 67 0.97 -11.11 -3.29
N ASN A 68 -0.24 -11.62 -3.00
CA ASN A 68 -0.47 -13.02 -2.69
C ASN A 68 -1.40 -13.75 -3.67
N GLY A 69 -2.15 -13.03 -4.49
CA GLY A 69 -3.15 -13.58 -5.40
C GLY A 69 -2.56 -14.40 -6.56
N PRO A 70 -3.34 -15.34 -7.12
CA PRO A 70 -2.94 -16.13 -8.28
C PRO A 70 -2.89 -15.26 -9.55
N VAL A 71 -2.16 -15.71 -10.57
CA VAL A 71 -1.93 -14.91 -11.80
C VAL A 71 -3.17 -14.68 -12.66
N ASP A 72 -4.27 -15.38 -12.38
CA ASP A 72 -5.58 -15.23 -13.02
C ASP A 72 -6.54 -14.32 -12.23
N SER A 73 -6.13 -13.85 -11.05
CA SER A 73 -6.84 -12.82 -10.30
C SER A 73 -6.55 -11.43 -10.89
N LYS A 74 -7.37 -10.42 -10.55
CA LYS A 74 -7.24 -9.05 -11.08
C LYS A 74 -5.83 -8.50 -10.80
N TRP A 75 -5.42 -8.50 -9.54
CA TRP A 75 -4.15 -7.90 -9.14
C TRP A 75 -2.96 -8.84 -9.25
N GLY A 76 -3.17 -10.15 -9.10
CA GLY A 76 -2.13 -11.14 -9.40
C GLY A 76 -1.74 -11.16 -10.89
N ALA A 77 -2.68 -10.90 -11.80
CA ALA A 77 -2.39 -10.71 -13.22
C ALA A 77 -1.56 -9.44 -13.48
N VAL A 78 -1.82 -8.35 -12.75
CA VAL A 78 -1.00 -7.11 -12.84
C VAL A 78 0.42 -7.38 -12.37
N ARG A 79 0.60 -8.06 -11.22
CA ARG A 79 1.91 -8.48 -10.71
C ARG A 79 2.66 -9.33 -11.73
N ALA A 80 1.99 -10.34 -12.31
CA ALA A 80 2.57 -11.21 -13.32
C ALA A 80 2.99 -10.45 -14.59
N LYS A 81 2.14 -9.54 -15.09
CA LYS A 81 2.44 -8.69 -16.25
C LYS A 81 3.60 -7.74 -15.99
N ALA A 82 3.79 -7.32 -14.74
CA ALA A 82 4.92 -6.50 -14.31
C ALA A 82 6.24 -7.31 -14.17
N GLY A 83 6.25 -8.59 -14.55
CA GLY A 83 7.45 -9.43 -14.59
C GLY A 83 7.61 -10.35 -13.39
N HIS A 84 6.66 -10.35 -12.44
CA HIS A 84 6.74 -11.17 -11.22
C HIS A 84 5.52 -12.09 -11.07
N PRO A 85 5.50 -13.26 -11.72
CA PRO A 85 4.34 -14.16 -11.65
C PRO A 85 4.18 -14.84 -10.29
N LYS A 86 5.26 -14.96 -9.50
CA LYS A 86 5.21 -15.64 -8.21
C LYS A 86 4.60 -14.73 -7.13
N PRO A 87 3.87 -15.26 -6.14
CA PRO A 87 3.47 -14.47 -4.99
C PRO A 87 4.67 -14.00 -4.18
N TYR A 88 4.64 -12.78 -3.64
CA TYR A 88 5.65 -12.27 -2.71
C TYR A 88 5.51 -12.85 -1.29
N ASN A 89 4.39 -13.52 -0.99
CA ASN A 89 4.11 -14.12 0.31
C ASN A 89 4.14 -13.09 1.46
N LEU A 90 3.39 -11.99 1.29
CA LEU A 90 3.21 -10.95 2.30
C LEU A 90 2.52 -11.54 3.53
N LYS A 91 3.19 -11.46 4.69
CA LYS A 91 2.70 -11.98 5.98
C LYS A 91 2.31 -10.89 6.97
N TYR A 92 2.94 -9.73 6.87
CA TYR A 92 2.82 -8.65 7.83
C TYR A 92 2.31 -7.40 7.14
N MET A 93 1.29 -6.81 7.76
CA MET A 93 0.71 -5.55 7.32
C MET A 93 0.45 -4.71 8.56
N GLU A 94 0.75 -3.42 8.46
CA GLU A 94 0.45 -2.42 9.46
C GLU A 94 -0.67 -1.50 8.96
N ILE A 95 -1.58 -1.13 9.85
CA ILE A 95 -2.74 -0.30 9.54
C ILE A 95 -2.48 1.07 10.14
N GLY A 96 -2.25 2.08 9.28
CA GLY A 96 -1.81 3.40 9.73
C GLY A 96 -0.34 3.42 10.17
N ASN A 97 0.12 4.56 10.68
CA ASN A 97 1.53 4.75 11.06
C ASN A 97 1.70 5.30 12.49
N GLU A 98 0.77 6.10 13.01
CA GLU A 98 0.91 6.72 14.35
C GLU A 98 -0.40 7.41 14.80
N GLU A 99 -1.54 6.85 14.39
CA GLU A 99 -2.84 7.49 14.59
C GLU A 99 -3.40 7.06 15.96
N GLY A 100 -3.12 7.88 16.97
CA GLY A 100 -3.57 7.71 18.37
C GLY A 100 -3.93 9.03 19.02
#